data_AF-S9PQW3-F1
#
_entry.id   AF-S9PQW3-F1
#
_cell.length_a   1.000
_cell.length_b   1.000
_cell.length_c   1.000
_cell.angle_alpha   90.00
_cell.angle_beta   90.00
_cell.angle_gamma   90.00
#
_symmetry.space_group_name_H-M   'P 1'
#
loop_
_entity.id
_entity.type
_entity.pdbx_description
1 polymer ?
#
loop_
_entity_poly.entity_id
_entity_poly.type
_entity_poly.pdbx_seq_one_letter_code
_entity_poly.pdbx_strand_id
1 'polypeptide(L)'
;MERIDHPPLPPRPDWMFELPVRAASFLSQVYAAMDAGAPDLAVLGLRSLFDVTALELVGDVGTFTEKLKALMAQGFISEQDTQTLAVVIDAGSAVAHRGHSLQVEHVHLIRTCIEGLLFQRFVAPKRVRALQRAIPKRSRRKRHGHSRG
;
A
#
# COMPACT_ATOMS: atom_id res chain seq x y z
N MET A 1 -20.05 28.00 0.80
CA MET A 1 -19.38 26.83 0.20
C MET A 1 -17.91 26.96 0.57
N GLU A 2 -17.54 26.34 1.68
CA GLU A 2 -16.20 26.48 2.26
C GLU A 2 -15.20 25.77 1.35
N ARG A 3 -14.22 26.51 0.82
CA ARG A 3 -13.11 25.90 0.10
C ARG A 3 -12.29 25.16 1.15
N ILE A 4 -12.46 23.84 1.20
CA ILE A 4 -11.52 22.99 1.92
C ILE A 4 -10.21 23.12 1.14
N ASP A 5 -9.26 23.88 1.68
CA ASP A 5 -7.90 23.87 1.16
C ASP A 5 -7.36 22.46 1.34
N HIS A 6 -7.31 21.71 0.24
CA HIS A 6 -6.75 20.37 0.26
C HIS A 6 -5.23 20.49 0.46
N PRO A 7 -4.66 19.74 1.42
CA PRO A 7 -3.21 19.72 1.58
C PRO A 7 -2.58 19.29 0.25
N PRO A 8 -1.39 19.84 -0.10
CA PRO A 8 -0.70 19.46 -1.31
C PRO A 8 -0.52 17.94 -1.34
N LEU A 9 -0.60 17.38 -2.55
CA LEU A 9 -0.36 15.95 -2.76
C LEU A 9 0.91 15.54 -2.01
N PRO A 10 0.85 14.50 -1.16
CA PRO A 10 2.05 13.86 -0.64
C PRO A 10 3.03 13.64 -1.81
N PRO A 11 4.31 14.01 -1.64
CA PRO A 11 5.30 13.81 -2.67
C PRO A 11 5.35 12.32 -3.04
N ARG A 12 5.70 12.04 -4.30
CA ARG A 12 5.91 10.67 -4.77
C ARG A 12 6.81 9.92 -3.78
N PRO A 13 6.47 8.68 -3.39
CA PRO A 13 7.24 7.94 -2.40
C PRO A 13 8.67 7.71 -2.88
N ASP A 14 9.64 8.06 -2.02
CA ASP A 14 11.07 7.80 -2.23
C ASP A 14 11.37 6.30 -2.46
N TRP A 15 10.55 5.44 -1.83
CA TRP A 15 10.66 3.99 -1.89
C TRP A 15 10.09 3.35 -3.15
N MET A 16 9.50 4.10 -4.10
CA MET A 16 8.91 3.53 -5.32
C MET A 16 9.90 2.67 -6.11
N PHE A 17 11.19 3.04 -6.09
CA PHE A 17 12.25 2.31 -6.77
C PHE A 17 12.70 1.03 -6.05
N GLU A 18 12.20 0.77 -4.84
CA GLU A 18 12.44 -0.47 -4.09
C GLU A 18 11.40 -1.57 -4.38
N LEU A 19 10.35 -1.23 -5.14
CA LEU A 19 9.31 -2.16 -5.57
C LEU A 19 9.83 -3.11 -6.67
N PRO A 20 9.17 -4.27 -6.88
CA PRO A 20 9.35 -5.06 -8.09
C PRO A 20 9.19 -4.18 -9.33
N VAL A 21 10.03 -4.42 -10.36
CA VAL A 21 10.10 -3.57 -11.58
C VAL A 21 8.73 -3.30 -12.18
N ARG A 22 7.88 -4.32 -12.24
CA ARG A 22 6.51 -4.21 -12.77
C ARG A 22 5.65 -3.27 -11.92
N ALA A 23 5.64 -3.44 -10.60
CA ALA A 23 4.88 -2.59 -9.69
C ALA A 23 5.40 -1.14 -9.69
N ALA A 24 6.72 -0.93 -9.71
CA ALA A 24 7.34 0.40 -9.79
C ALA A 24 6.92 1.14 -11.08
N SER A 25 7.02 0.47 -12.22
CA SER A 25 6.61 1.01 -13.52
C SER A 25 5.12 1.39 -13.54
N PHE A 26 4.28 0.52 -12.97
CA PHE A 26 2.84 0.75 -12.95
C PHE A 26 2.46 1.90 -12.01
N LEU A 27 3.08 2.00 -10.83
CA LEU A 27 2.88 3.12 -9.91
C LEU A 27 3.33 4.46 -10.55
N SER A 28 4.43 4.47 -11.31
CA SER A 28 4.84 5.67 -12.04
C SER A 28 3.79 6.14 -13.07
N GLN A 29 3.09 5.21 -13.73
CA GLN A 29 2.02 5.54 -14.67
C GLN A 29 0.77 6.08 -13.96
N VAL A 30 0.42 5.52 -12.80
CA VAL A 30 -0.63 6.06 -11.93
C VAL A 30 -0.33 7.51 -11.58
N TYR A 31 0.90 7.80 -11.17
CA TYR A 31 1.32 9.17 -10.85
C TYR A 31 1.24 10.10 -12.06
N ALA A 32 1.66 9.64 -13.25
CA ALA A 32 1.51 10.43 -14.48
C ALA A 32 0.04 10.76 -14.80
N ALA A 33 -0.89 9.81 -14.57
CA ALA A 33 -2.32 10.07 -14.73
C ALA A 33 -2.87 11.09 -13.72
N MET A 34 -2.41 11.03 -12.46
CA MET A 34 -2.77 12.02 -11.45
C MET A 34 -2.25 13.42 -11.80
N ASP A 35 -0.98 13.52 -12.22
CA ASP A 35 -0.36 14.79 -12.60
C ASP A 35 -1.02 15.41 -13.85
N ALA A 36 -1.54 14.57 -14.75
CA ALA A 36 -2.29 14.99 -15.92
C ALA A 36 -3.75 15.38 -15.61
N GLY A 37 -4.20 15.32 -14.35
CA GLY A 37 -5.58 15.60 -13.97
C GLY A 37 -6.58 14.56 -14.51
N ALA A 38 -6.15 13.30 -14.67
CA ALA A 38 -6.97 12.19 -15.14
C ALA A 38 -7.32 11.22 -13.98
N PRO A 39 -8.26 11.59 -13.09
CA PRO A 39 -8.55 10.82 -11.87
C PRO A 39 -9.06 9.42 -12.15
N ASP A 40 -9.91 9.24 -13.17
CA ASP A 40 -10.45 7.92 -13.51
C ASP A 40 -9.35 6.97 -13.97
N LEU A 41 -8.42 7.44 -14.81
CA LEU A 41 -7.24 6.65 -15.21
C LEU A 41 -6.34 6.32 -14.03
N ALA A 42 -6.14 7.27 -13.10
CA ALA A 42 -5.37 7.02 -11.89
C ALA A 42 -6.02 5.91 -11.04
N VAL A 43 -7.35 5.94 -10.84
CA VAL A 43 -8.08 4.92 -10.07
C VAL A 43 -8.05 3.56 -10.76
N LEU A 44 -8.23 3.51 -12.08
CA LEU A 44 -8.09 2.29 -12.86
C LEU A 44 -6.68 1.71 -12.72
N GLY A 45 -5.66 2.57 -12.80
CA GLY A 45 -4.28 2.19 -12.59
C GLY A 45 -4.02 1.66 -11.18
N LEU A 46 -4.61 2.27 -10.14
CA LEU A 46 -4.50 1.82 -8.74
C LEU A 46 -5.15 0.45 -8.53
N ARG A 47 -6.33 0.21 -9.13
CA ARG A 47 -6.98 -1.10 -9.13
C ARG A 47 -6.13 -2.16 -9.82
N SER A 48 -5.55 -1.85 -10.97
CA SER A 48 -4.65 -2.77 -11.67
C SER A 48 -3.32 -2.98 -10.93
N LEU A 49 -2.83 -1.98 -10.20
CA LEU A 49 -1.64 -2.12 -9.35
C LEU A 49 -1.88 -3.08 -8.17
N PHE A 50 -3.09 -3.09 -7.59
CA PHE A 50 -3.49 -4.15 -6.66
C PHE A 50 -3.40 -5.52 -7.33
N ASP A 51 -3.93 -5.65 -8.55
CA ASP A 51 -3.95 -6.93 -9.28
C ASP A 51 -2.55 -7.48 -9.55
N VAL A 52 -1.65 -6.60 -10.03
CA VAL A 52 -0.23 -6.91 -10.21
C VAL A 52 0.40 -7.33 -8.88
N THR A 53 0.11 -6.61 -7.79
CA THR A 53 0.64 -6.93 -6.47
C THR A 53 0.16 -8.29 -5.97
N ALA A 54 -1.12 -8.61 -6.16
CA ALA A 54 -1.69 -9.89 -5.79
C ALA A 54 -1.03 -11.02 -6.60
N LEU A 55 -0.86 -10.84 -7.91
CA LEU A 55 -0.18 -11.80 -8.77
C LEU A 55 1.27 -12.08 -8.32
N GLU A 56 2.02 -11.04 -7.93
CA GLU A 56 3.39 -11.17 -7.43
C GLU A 56 3.47 -11.92 -6.08
N LEU A 57 2.45 -11.79 -5.22
CA LEU A 57 2.47 -12.34 -3.85
C LEU A 57 1.86 -13.74 -3.75
N VAL A 58 0.76 -13.99 -4.46
CA VAL A 58 -0.04 -15.23 -4.33
C VAL A 58 -0.25 -15.96 -5.66
N GLY A 59 0.29 -15.45 -6.77
CA GLY A 59 0.10 -16.02 -8.10
C GLY A 59 -1.27 -15.69 -8.71
N ASP A 60 -1.57 -16.33 -9.84
CA ASP A 60 -2.87 -16.18 -10.49
C ASP A 60 -3.89 -17.09 -9.82
N VAL A 61 -4.74 -16.49 -9.01
CA VAL A 61 -5.79 -17.17 -8.23
C VAL A 61 -7.20 -16.73 -8.67
N GLY A 62 -7.32 -16.06 -9.81
CA GLY A 62 -8.60 -15.67 -10.41
C GLY A 62 -9.08 -14.27 -10.04
N THR A 63 -10.30 -14.18 -9.51
CA THR A 63 -11.04 -12.92 -9.28
C THR A 63 -10.41 -12.07 -8.18
N PHE A 64 -10.80 -10.79 -8.10
CA PHE A 64 -10.38 -9.89 -7.00
C PHE A 64 -10.76 -10.43 -5.62
N THR A 65 -11.94 -11.04 -5.49
CA THR A 65 -12.39 -11.66 -4.24
C THR A 65 -11.50 -12.84 -3.84
N GLU A 66 -11.12 -13.68 -4.80
CA GLU A 66 -10.21 -14.81 -4.55
C GLU A 66 -8.80 -14.33 -4.20
N LYS A 67 -8.31 -13.29 -4.89
CA LYS A 67 -7.04 -12.62 -4.59
C LYS A 67 -6.99 -12.07 -3.17
N LEU A 68 -8.03 -11.36 -2.73
CA LEU A 68 -8.14 -10.85 -1.35
C LEU A 68 -8.14 -11.99 -0.32
N LYS A 69 -8.92 -13.05 -0.56
CA LYS A 69 -8.94 -14.23 0.32
C LYS A 69 -7.57 -14.90 0.41
N ALA A 70 -6.89 -15.08 -0.72
CA ALA A 70 -5.58 -15.69 -0.78
C ALA A 70 -4.52 -14.84 -0.05
N LEU A 71 -4.53 -13.53 -0.26
CA LEU A 71 -3.63 -12.60 0.44
C LEU A 71 -3.83 -12.65 1.96
N MET A 72 -5.08 -12.69 2.42
CA MET A 72 -5.39 -12.79 3.85
C MET A 72 -4.97 -14.15 4.43
N ALA A 73 -5.31 -15.25 3.74
CA ALA A 73 -4.98 -16.61 4.16
C ALA A 73 -3.46 -16.84 4.29
N GLN A 74 -2.65 -16.18 3.47
CA GLN A 74 -1.19 -16.23 3.53
C GLN A 74 -0.58 -15.18 4.48
N GLY A 75 -1.40 -14.38 5.16
CA GLY A 75 -0.95 -13.37 6.12
C GLY A 75 -0.29 -12.13 5.49
N PHE A 76 -0.49 -11.90 4.19
CA PHE A 76 -0.01 -10.70 3.51
C PHE A 76 -0.83 -9.46 3.89
N ILE A 77 -2.12 -9.64 4.17
CA ILE A 77 -3.03 -8.58 4.61
C ILE A 77 -3.82 -9.06 5.84
N SER A 78 -4.22 -8.13 6.69
CA SER A 78 -5.13 -8.42 7.81
C SER A 78 -6.59 -8.52 7.34
N GLU A 79 -7.49 -8.94 8.24
CA GLU A 79 -8.93 -8.90 7.99
C GLU A 79 -9.41 -7.46 7.73
N GLN A 80 -8.91 -6.49 8.49
CA GLN A 80 -9.23 -5.08 8.31
C GLN A 80 -8.73 -4.53 6.96
N ASP A 81 -7.51 -4.92 6.56
CA ASP A 81 -6.98 -4.57 5.23
C ASP A 81 -7.85 -5.18 4.13
N THR A 82 -8.34 -6.41 4.32
CA THR A 82 -9.20 -7.11 3.35
C THR A 82 -10.51 -6.33 3.13
N GLN A 83 -11.16 -5.90 4.22
CA GLN A 83 -12.38 -5.08 4.15
C GLN A 83 -12.12 -3.74 3.47
N THR A 84 -11.01 -3.09 3.81
CA THR A 84 -10.61 -1.80 3.23
C THR A 84 -10.33 -1.92 1.74
N LEU A 85 -9.51 -2.90 1.34
CA LEU A 85 -9.11 -3.11 -0.05
C LEU A 85 -10.29 -3.58 -0.92
N ALA A 86 -11.25 -4.33 -0.37
CA ALA A 86 -12.48 -4.68 -1.08
C ALA A 86 -13.25 -3.43 -1.53
N VAL A 87 -13.40 -2.43 -0.66
CA VAL A 87 -14.07 -1.16 -0.99
C VAL A 87 -13.26 -0.38 -2.05
N VAL A 88 -11.94 -0.33 -1.89
CA VAL A 88 -11.04 0.33 -2.87
C VAL A 88 -11.16 -0.29 -4.26
N ILE A 89 -11.19 -1.62 -4.35
CA ILE A 89 -11.31 -2.35 -5.62
C ILE A 89 -12.70 -2.16 -6.24
N ASP A 90 -13.77 -2.15 -5.43
CA ASP A 90 -15.13 -1.90 -5.93
C ASP A 90 -15.27 -0.46 -6.45
N ALA A 91 -14.67 0.53 -5.79
CA ALA A 91 -14.62 1.91 -6.28
C ALA A 91 -13.97 1.99 -7.67
N GLY A 92 -12.82 1.32 -7.87
CA GLY A 92 -12.20 1.25 -9.19
C GLY A 92 -13.00 0.45 -10.22
N SER A 93 -13.80 -0.52 -9.77
CA SER A 93 -14.74 -1.25 -10.64
C SER A 93 -15.93 -0.38 -11.05
N ALA A 94 -16.40 0.50 -10.17
CA ALA A 94 -17.44 1.48 -10.45
C ALA A 94 -16.98 2.53 -11.47
N VAL A 95 -15.75 3.03 -11.36
CA VAL A 95 -15.14 3.88 -12.39
C VAL A 95 -15.08 3.14 -13.73
N ALA A 96 -14.58 1.90 -13.74
CA ALA A 96 -14.37 1.12 -14.96
C ALA A 96 -15.65 0.77 -15.74
N HIS A 97 -16.69 0.36 -15.04
CA HIS A 97 -17.86 -0.25 -15.66
C HIS A 97 -19.14 0.60 -15.54
N ARG A 98 -19.22 1.46 -14.52
CA ARG A 98 -20.45 2.22 -14.20
C ARG A 98 -20.30 3.71 -14.51
N GLY A 99 -19.15 4.16 -15.00
CA GLY A 99 -18.89 5.57 -15.30
C GLY A 99 -18.99 6.48 -14.07
N HIS A 100 -18.77 5.92 -12.87
CA HIS A 100 -18.84 6.68 -11.63
C HIS A 100 -17.60 7.57 -11.49
N SER A 101 -17.78 8.89 -11.46
CA SER A 101 -16.70 9.84 -11.20
C SER A 101 -16.44 9.97 -9.71
N LEU A 102 -15.19 9.80 -9.30
CA LEU A 102 -14.76 9.99 -7.92
C LEU A 102 -14.27 11.43 -7.68
N GLN A 103 -14.53 11.93 -6.48
CA GLN A 103 -13.92 13.17 -6.00
C GLN A 103 -12.42 12.97 -5.76
N VAL A 104 -11.65 14.04 -5.86
CA VAL A 104 -10.18 14.02 -5.75
C VAL A 104 -9.72 13.39 -4.43
N GLU A 105 -10.44 13.64 -3.34
CA GLU A 105 -10.14 13.11 -2.01
C GLU A 105 -10.28 11.59 -1.96
N HIS A 106 -11.28 11.03 -2.68
CA HIS A 106 -11.46 9.58 -2.78
C HIS A 106 -10.32 8.95 -3.59
N VAL A 107 -9.85 9.60 -4.65
CA VAL A 107 -8.68 9.13 -5.42
C VAL A 107 -7.44 9.08 -4.53
N HIS A 108 -7.23 10.09 -3.70
CA HIS A 108 -6.10 10.14 -2.75
C HIS A 108 -6.19 9.08 -1.66
N LEU A 109 -7.39 8.80 -1.17
CA LEU A 109 -7.60 7.73 -0.20
C LEU A 109 -7.28 6.36 -0.82
N ILE A 110 -7.80 6.09 -2.03
CA ILE A 110 -7.51 4.86 -2.77
C ILE A 110 -5.99 4.70 -2.97
N ARG A 111 -5.30 5.76 -3.41
CA ARG A 111 -3.85 5.74 -3.55
C ARG A 111 -3.17 5.38 -2.23
N THR A 112 -3.54 6.05 -1.14
CA THR A 112 -2.96 5.82 0.20
C THR A 112 -3.09 4.35 0.63
N CYS A 113 -4.25 3.73 0.41
CA CYS A 113 -4.46 2.32 0.73
C CYS A 113 -3.56 1.39 -0.11
N ILE A 114 -3.46 1.62 -1.42
CA ILE A 114 -2.63 0.80 -2.31
C ILE A 114 -1.14 1.00 -2.02
N GLU A 115 -0.69 2.23 -1.78
CA GLU A 115 0.70 2.53 -1.39
C GLU A 115 1.06 1.90 -0.05
N GLY A 116 0.13 1.91 0.91
CA GLY A 116 0.27 1.21 2.18
C GLY A 116 0.52 -0.29 1.98
N LEU A 117 -0.28 -0.95 1.14
CA LEU A 117 -0.08 -2.35 0.78
C LEU A 117 1.32 -2.58 0.18
N LEU A 118 1.70 -1.79 -0.83
CA LEU A 118 3.00 -1.91 -1.50
C LEU A 118 4.17 -1.73 -0.53
N PHE A 119 4.13 -0.66 0.28
CA PHE A 119 5.17 -0.37 1.26
C PHE A 119 5.31 -1.51 2.25
N GLN A 120 4.19 -1.96 2.83
CA GLN A 120 4.20 -3.01 3.84
C GLN A 120 4.73 -4.34 3.31
N ARG A 121 4.47 -4.66 2.03
CA ARG A 121 4.87 -5.95 1.45
C ARG A 121 6.27 -5.96 0.84
N PHE A 122 6.66 -4.90 0.16
CA PHE A 122 7.92 -4.90 -0.61
C PHE A 122 9.05 -4.11 0.05
N VAL A 123 8.74 -3.09 0.85
CA VAL A 123 9.72 -2.12 1.35
C VAL A 123 10.00 -2.33 2.85
N ALA A 124 8.94 -2.29 3.66
CA ALA A 124 9.03 -2.37 5.12
C ALA A 124 9.86 -3.57 5.62
N PRO A 125 9.75 -4.80 5.07
CA PRO A 125 10.54 -5.93 5.55
C PRO A 125 12.06 -5.69 5.43
N LYS A 126 12.51 -5.04 4.35
CA LYS A 126 13.93 -4.71 4.13
C LYS A 126 14.38 -3.60 5.08
N ARG A 127 13.64 -2.50 5.13
CA ARG A 127 13.96 -1.32 5.96
C ARG A 127 13.91 -1.65 7.46
N VAL A 128 12.93 -2.40 7.93
CA VAL A 128 12.81 -2.84 9.33
C VAL A 128 13.96 -3.78 9.73
N ARG A 129 14.38 -4.70 8.85
CA ARG A 129 15.57 -5.54 9.12
C ARG A 129 16.87 -4.72 9.19
N ALA A 130 16.98 -3.64 8.43
CA ALA A 130 18.12 -2.71 8.54
C ALA A 130 18.08 -1.95 9.88
N LEU A 131 16.90 -1.44 10.26
CA LEU A 131 16.69 -0.78 11.55
C LEU A 131 17.03 -1.69 12.73
N GLN A 132 16.56 -2.94 12.72
CA GLN A 132 16.84 -3.91 13.77
C GLN A 132 18.34 -4.16 13.97
N ARG A 133 19.14 -4.10 12.90
CA ARG A 133 20.61 -4.24 12.96
C ARG A 133 21.30 -2.98 13.50
N ALA A 134 20.72 -1.81 13.29
CA ALA A 134 21.26 -0.54 13.76
C ALA A 134 20.94 -0.26 15.24
N ILE A 135 19.87 -0.83 15.79
CA ILE A 135 19.49 -0.65 17.19
C ILE A 135 20.51 -1.37 18.11
N PRO A 136 21.19 -0.65 19.04
CA PRO A 136 22.11 -1.27 19.98
C PRO A 136 21.40 -2.31 20.85
N LYS A 137 22.05 -3.47 21.08
CA LYS A 137 21.51 -4.49 22.00
C LYS A 137 21.44 -3.90 23.41
N ARG A 138 20.26 -3.94 24.01
CA ARG A 138 20.00 -3.45 25.37
C ARG A 138 21.01 -4.09 26.35
N SER A 139 21.82 -3.28 27.04
CA SER A 139 22.79 -3.81 28.00
C SER A 139 22.05 -4.47 29.16
N ARG A 140 22.39 -5.74 29.44
CA ARG A 140 21.82 -6.45 30.59
C ARG A 140 22.49 -5.87 31.83
N ARG A 141 21.78 -5.02 32.58
CA ARG A 141 22.26 -4.44 33.85
C ARG A 141 22.75 -5.59 34.74
N LYS A 142 24.06 -5.66 35.02
CA LYS A 142 24.63 -6.63 35.96
C LYS A 142 23.96 -6.38 37.32
N ARG A 143 23.08 -7.29 37.74
CA ARG A 143 22.64 -7.37 39.15
C ARG A 143 23.89 -7.62 39.97
N HIS A 144 24.41 -6.58 40.63
CA HIS A 144 25.39 -6.76 41.69
C HIS A 144 24.66 -7.47 42.83
N GLY A 145 24.90 -8.78 42.95
CA GLY A 145 24.49 -9.54 44.11
C GLY A 145 25.22 -8.95 45.32
N HIS A 146 24.45 -8.37 46.22
CA HIS A 146 24.93 -7.96 47.53
C HIS A 146 25.06 -9.22 48.39
N SER A 147 26.21 -9.89 48.31
CA SER A 147 26.62 -10.88 49.31
C SER A 147 27.21 -10.13 50.49
N ARG A 148 26.46 -10.06 51.61
CA ARG A 148 27.04 -9.84 52.93
C ARG A 148 26.79 -11.11 53.74
N GLY A 149 27.90 -11.70 54.17
CA GLY A 149 27.93 -12.68 55.26
C GLY A 149 27.93 -12.00 56.62
#